data_AF-A0A2M6X8M7-F1
#
_entry.id   AF-A0A2M6X8M7-F1
#
_cell.length_a   1.000
_cell.length_b   1.000
_cell.length_c   1.000
_cell.angle_alpha   90.00
_cell.angle_beta   90.00
_cell.angle_gamma   90.00
#
_symmetry.space_group_name_H-M   'P 1'
#
loop_
_entity.id
_entity.type
_entity.pdbx_description
1 polymer ?
#
loop_
_entity_poly.entity_id
_entity_poly.type
_entity_poly.pdbx_seq_one_letter_code
_entity_poly.pdbx_strand_id
1 'polypeptide(L)'
;MNIKECLHQVRPYDSQKKVFALAQLLFICSVALGCARPIYETRQTDPSSGGQTKPDSSECMLVFSNSVYCLDIQWKTEPTRPGERLALIFKTSRPNSYDKSKVLEDLPGEAKVYLWMPDMNHGSAKVRLQKLDVGTYEASNVMFIMRGFWQIHFQYQDSGGMHEAIVDYNL
;
A
#
# COMPACT_ATOMS: atom_id res chain seq x y z
N MET A 1 67.15 57.38 20.22
CA MET A 1 65.98 57.16 21.11
C MET A 1 65.27 55.90 20.65
N ASN A 2 64.84 54.96 21.45
CA ASN A 2 65.42 54.31 22.62
C ASN A 2 64.82 52.89 22.58
N ILE A 3 65.66 51.87 22.75
CA ILE A 3 65.27 50.46 22.82
C ILE A 3 64.70 50.25 24.22
N LYS A 4 63.44 49.81 24.38
CA LYS A 4 62.99 49.16 25.63
C LYS A 4 61.70 48.35 25.44
N GLU A 5 61.82 47.10 25.89
CA GLU A 5 60.79 46.29 26.55
C GLU A 5 59.60 45.76 25.73
N CYS A 6 59.76 44.52 25.26
CA CYS A 6 58.66 43.55 25.20
C CYS A 6 59.09 42.29 25.95
N LEU A 7 58.82 42.28 27.26
CA LEU A 7 59.04 41.13 28.12
C LEU A 7 58.01 40.03 27.82
N HIS A 8 58.55 38.83 27.64
CA HIS A 8 57.86 37.55 27.55
C HIS A 8 56.89 37.32 28.72
N GLN A 9 55.65 36.96 28.41
CA GLN A 9 54.76 36.31 29.36
C GLN A 9 54.25 34.99 28.75
N VAL A 10 54.97 33.91 29.05
CA VAL A 10 54.59 32.54 28.69
C VAL A 10 53.51 32.09 29.68
N ARG A 11 52.29 31.85 29.21
CA ARG A 11 51.24 31.22 30.03
C ARG A 11 51.45 29.71 30.07
N PRO A 12 51.34 29.06 31.24
CA PRO A 12 51.44 27.62 31.34
C PRO A 12 50.25 26.95 30.64
N TYR A 13 50.56 25.96 29.83
CA TYR A 13 49.60 25.11 29.11
C TYR A 13 48.95 24.13 30.10
N ASP A 14 47.68 24.36 30.40
CA ASP A 14 46.88 23.55 31.33
C ASP A 14 46.40 22.24 30.66
N SER A 15 47.15 21.17 30.89
CA SER A 15 46.95 19.82 30.34
C SER A 15 45.79 19.04 30.99
N GLN A 16 45.12 19.57 32.03
CA GLN A 16 44.11 18.81 32.78
C GLN A 16 42.70 18.84 32.14
N LYS A 17 42.41 19.81 31.26
CA LYS A 17 41.06 19.95 30.68
C LYS A 17 40.77 19.01 29.49
N LYS A 18 41.79 18.39 28.91
CA LYS A 18 41.62 17.48 27.74
C LYS A 18 41.14 16.08 28.12
N VAL A 19 41.41 15.63 29.35
CA VAL A 19 41.04 14.27 29.79
C VAL A 19 39.54 14.17 30.08
N PHE A 20 38.93 15.22 30.65
CA PHE A 20 37.49 15.24 30.93
C PHE A 20 36.62 15.34 29.67
N ALA A 21 37.08 16.03 28.62
CA ALA A 21 36.34 16.16 27.37
C ALA A 21 36.26 14.84 26.56
N LEU A 22 37.31 14.01 26.62
CA LEU A 22 37.36 12.71 25.94
C LEU A 22 36.49 11.66 26.63
N ALA A 23 36.38 11.69 27.95
CA ALA A 23 35.53 10.79 28.72
C ALA A 23 34.03 11.05 28.49
N GLN A 24 33.61 12.32 28.31
CA GLN A 24 32.21 12.64 28.00
C GLN A 24 31.81 12.27 26.57
N LEU A 25 32.72 12.36 25.59
CA LEU A 25 32.43 11.97 24.21
C LEU A 25 32.24 10.44 24.07
N LEU A 26 33.00 9.65 24.83
CA LEU A 26 32.89 8.18 24.85
C LEU A 26 31.59 7.69 25.49
N PHE A 27 31.08 8.39 26.51
CA PHE A 27 29.83 8.01 27.17
C PHE A 27 28.59 8.24 26.28
N ILE A 28 28.59 9.27 25.43
CA ILE A 28 27.49 9.57 24.51
C ILE A 28 27.42 8.55 23.35
N CYS A 29 28.56 7.99 22.90
CA CYS A 29 28.56 6.95 21.88
C CYS A 29 27.99 5.60 22.36
N SER A 30 28.09 5.28 23.66
CA SER A 30 27.57 4.01 24.20
C SER A 30 26.04 3.93 24.27
N VAL A 31 25.31 5.05 24.25
CA VAL A 31 23.84 5.05 24.34
C VAL A 31 23.16 4.93 22.96
N ALA A 32 23.90 5.12 21.87
CA ALA A 32 23.38 5.03 20.50
C ALA A 32 23.45 3.62 19.88
N LEU A 33 24.00 2.63 20.61
CA LEU A 33 23.97 1.21 20.21
C LEU A 33 22.77 0.45 20.79
N GLY A 34 21.75 1.17 21.26
CA GLY A 34 20.43 0.59 21.48
C GLY A 34 19.96 0.00 20.16
N CYS A 35 19.99 -1.33 20.08
CA CYS A 35 19.54 -2.06 18.91
C CYS A 35 18.15 -1.54 18.54
N ALA A 36 18.05 -0.81 17.43
CA ALA A 36 16.81 -0.81 16.69
C ALA A 36 16.48 -2.29 16.52
N ARG A 37 15.43 -2.75 17.21
CA ARG A 37 14.71 -3.96 16.84
C ARG A 37 13.65 -3.45 15.88
N PRO A 38 13.99 -3.20 14.60
CA PRO A 38 12.94 -3.01 13.62
C PRO A 38 12.03 -4.23 13.77
N ILE A 39 10.78 -3.96 14.12
CA ILE A 39 9.72 -4.91 13.89
C ILE A 39 9.61 -4.91 12.37
N TYR A 40 10.42 -5.74 11.73
CA TYR A 40 10.11 -6.16 10.39
C TYR A 40 8.82 -6.92 10.54
N GLU A 41 7.71 -6.34 10.09
CA GLU A 41 6.60 -7.17 9.70
C GLU A 41 7.20 -8.17 8.72
N THR A 42 7.31 -9.42 9.17
CA THR A 42 7.56 -10.53 8.29
C THR A 42 6.36 -10.53 7.37
N ARG A 43 6.46 -9.83 6.23
CA ARG A 43 5.63 -10.14 5.08
C ARG A 43 5.96 -11.60 4.84
N GLN A 44 5.02 -12.48 5.19
CA GLN A 44 5.05 -13.87 4.79
C GLN A 44 5.05 -13.87 3.27
N THR A 45 6.22 -13.70 2.68
CA THR A 45 6.56 -14.37 1.44
C THR A 45 6.80 -15.80 1.83
N ASP A 46 5.70 -16.55 1.95
CA ASP A 46 5.75 -18.00 1.92
C ASP A 46 6.41 -18.37 0.58
N PRO A 47 7.58 -19.02 0.61
CA PRO A 47 8.20 -19.53 -0.59
C PRO A 47 7.46 -20.80 -0.99
N SER A 48 6.60 -20.68 -2.00
CA SER A 48 6.20 -21.72 -2.94
C SER A 48 5.99 -23.14 -2.37
N SER A 49 4.72 -23.49 -2.17
CA SER A 49 4.26 -24.84 -2.51
C SER A 49 2.98 -24.74 -3.33
N GLY A 50 3.04 -25.24 -4.56
CA GLY A 50 1.91 -25.37 -5.47
C GLY A 50 0.83 -26.30 -4.92
N GLY A 51 0.01 -25.76 -4.04
CA GLY A 51 -1.28 -26.28 -3.65
C GLY A 51 -2.21 -25.08 -3.58
N GLN A 52 -2.96 -24.84 -4.65
CA GLN A 52 -4.17 -24.03 -4.56
C GLN A 52 -5.14 -24.80 -3.65
N THR A 53 -4.97 -24.68 -2.33
CA THR A 53 -6.07 -24.96 -1.42
C THR A 53 -7.06 -23.86 -1.73
N LYS A 54 -8.00 -24.17 -2.64
CA LYS A 54 -9.12 -23.33 -3.03
C LYS A 54 -9.65 -22.70 -1.75
N PRO A 55 -9.55 -21.36 -1.56
CA PRO A 55 -10.09 -20.73 -0.37
C PRO A 55 -11.53 -21.19 -0.24
N ASP A 56 -11.91 -21.57 0.98
CA ASP A 56 -13.24 -22.08 1.25
C ASP A 56 -14.23 -21.08 0.64
N SER A 57 -15.05 -21.53 -0.31
CA SER A 57 -15.76 -20.65 -1.26
C SER A 57 -16.76 -19.69 -0.61
N SER A 58 -16.92 -19.80 0.71
CA SER A 58 -17.70 -18.96 1.60
C SER A 58 -16.96 -17.67 2.03
N GLU A 59 -15.63 -17.61 1.93
CA GLU A 59 -14.89 -16.45 2.43
C GLU A 59 -14.81 -15.34 1.38
N CYS A 60 -15.14 -14.13 1.83
CA CYS A 60 -15.21 -12.93 1.03
C CYS A 60 -13.78 -12.38 0.81
N MET A 61 -13.25 -12.43 -0.42
CA MET A 61 -11.87 -11.99 -0.66
C MET A 61 -11.69 -10.49 -0.42
N LEU A 62 -12.68 -9.69 -0.80
CA LEU A 62 -12.67 -8.24 -0.67
C LEU A 62 -14.06 -7.76 -0.26
N VAL A 63 -14.14 -6.82 0.68
CA VAL A 63 -15.39 -6.23 1.16
C VAL A 63 -15.39 -4.75 0.83
N PHE A 64 -16.50 -4.23 0.34
CA PHE A 64 -16.66 -2.78 0.17
C PHE A 64 -16.71 -2.08 1.54
N SER A 65 -15.98 -0.98 1.70
CA SER A 65 -15.95 -0.21 2.93
C SER A 65 -17.35 0.20 3.38
N ASN A 66 -17.68 0.00 4.66
CA ASN A 66 -18.97 0.34 5.25
C ASN A 66 -20.17 -0.38 4.57
N SER A 67 -19.95 -1.57 4.03
CA SER A 67 -20.95 -2.34 3.30
C SER A 67 -20.92 -3.82 3.67
N VAL A 68 -21.97 -4.55 3.30
CA VAL A 68 -22.06 -6.02 3.38
C VAL A 68 -21.68 -6.72 2.07
N TYR A 69 -21.41 -5.94 1.01
CA TYR A 69 -21.09 -6.50 -0.30
C TYR A 69 -19.64 -6.98 -0.36
N CYS A 70 -19.52 -8.21 -0.83
CA CYS A 70 -18.30 -8.87 -1.24
C CYS A 70 -17.98 -8.61 -2.69
N LEU A 71 -16.70 -8.60 -3.02
CA LEU A 71 -16.17 -8.41 -4.35
C LEU A 71 -15.22 -9.57 -4.69
N ASP A 72 -15.54 -10.30 -5.77
CA ASP A 72 -14.68 -11.31 -6.35
C ASP A 72 -14.27 -10.85 -7.76
N ILE A 73 -12.98 -10.93 -8.11
CA ILE A 73 -12.44 -10.37 -9.37
C ILE A 73 -11.72 -11.46 -10.16
N GLN A 74 -11.89 -11.43 -11.48
CA GLN A 74 -11.21 -12.31 -12.41
C GLN A 74 -10.80 -11.57 -13.68
N TRP A 75 -9.52 -11.61 -14.03
CA TRP A 75 -9.05 -11.10 -15.32
C TRP A 75 -9.54 -11.98 -16.47
N LYS A 76 -10.00 -11.36 -17.57
CA LYS A 76 -10.18 -12.09 -18.83
C LYS A 76 -8.83 -12.40 -19.48
N THR A 77 -7.91 -11.45 -19.36
CA THR A 77 -6.52 -11.57 -19.77
C THR A 77 -5.70 -10.78 -18.77
N GLU A 78 -4.69 -11.43 -18.18
CA GLU A 78 -3.85 -10.77 -17.19
C GLU A 78 -2.99 -9.68 -17.85
N PRO A 79 -2.74 -8.57 -17.13
CA PRO A 79 -1.81 -7.54 -17.58
C PRO A 79 -0.41 -8.12 -17.80
N THR A 80 0.11 -8.08 -19.03
CA THR A 80 1.49 -8.52 -19.31
C THR A 80 2.42 -7.37 -19.67
N ARG A 81 1.87 -6.30 -20.27
CA ARG A 81 2.64 -5.12 -20.67
C ARG A 81 1.84 -3.84 -20.44
N PRO A 82 2.53 -2.71 -20.18
CA PRO A 82 1.89 -1.41 -20.14
C PRO A 82 1.26 -1.03 -21.49
N GLY A 83 0.16 -0.27 -21.44
CA GLY A 83 -0.56 0.25 -22.61
C GLY A 83 -1.52 -0.73 -23.27
N GLU A 84 -1.60 -1.98 -22.79
CA GLU A 84 -2.57 -2.96 -23.27
C GLU A 84 -3.98 -2.62 -22.77
N ARG A 85 -4.99 -2.74 -23.65
CA ARG A 85 -6.40 -2.64 -23.26
C ARG A 85 -6.88 -4.00 -22.76
N LEU A 86 -7.23 -4.03 -21.48
CA LEU A 86 -7.61 -5.25 -20.79
C LEU A 86 -9.09 -5.18 -20.38
N ALA A 87 -9.59 -6.33 -19.96
CA ALA A 87 -10.88 -6.48 -19.35
C ALA A 87 -10.81 -7.43 -18.15
N LEU A 88 -11.59 -7.11 -17.13
CA LEU A 88 -11.83 -7.98 -15.98
C LEU A 88 -13.32 -8.13 -15.75
N ILE A 89 -13.70 -9.29 -15.21
CA ILE A 89 -15.02 -9.53 -14.66
C ILE A 89 -14.91 -9.38 -13.16
N PHE A 90 -15.87 -8.69 -12.56
CA PHE A 90 -16.05 -8.75 -11.12
C PHE A 90 -17.48 -9.13 -10.77
N LYS A 91 -17.59 -9.80 -9.63
CA LYS A 91 -18.85 -10.24 -9.07
C LYS A 91 -19.07 -9.64 -7.70
N THR A 92 -20.29 -9.22 -7.45
CA THR A 92 -20.73 -8.71 -6.17
C THR A 92 -21.70 -9.69 -5.53
N SER A 93 -21.51 -9.94 -4.24
CA SER A 93 -22.35 -10.86 -3.49
C SER A 93 -22.52 -10.38 -2.05
N ARG A 94 -23.48 -10.96 -1.34
CA ARG A 94 -23.58 -10.82 0.12
C ARG A 94 -23.74 -12.19 0.76
N PRO A 95 -23.42 -12.36 2.04
CA PRO A 95 -23.72 -13.58 2.76
C PRO A 95 -25.24 -13.76 2.90
N ASN A 96 -25.73 -14.96 2.62
CA ASN A 96 -27.08 -15.38 2.96
C ASN A 96 -27.29 -15.30 4.47
N SER A 97 -28.46 -14.85 4.91
CA SER A 97 -28.76 -14.72 6.35
C SER A 97 -28.80 -16.07 7.06
N TYR A 98 -29.25 -17.13 6.38
CA TYR A 98 -29.48 -18.47 6.92
C TYR A 98 -28.20 -19.31 7.02
N ASP A 99 -27.51 -19.54 5.90
CA ASP A 99 -26.37 -20.48 5.81
C ASP A 99 -25.03 -19.80 5.50
N LYS A 100 -25.00 -18.47 5.40
CA LYS A 100 -23.81 -17.67 5.04
C LYS A 100 -23.24 -17.96 3.64
N SER A 101 -23.96 -18.70 2.79
CA SER A 101 -23.58 -18.90 1.39
C SER A 101 -23.54 -17.56 0.62
N LYS A 102 -22.69 -17.46 -0.39
CA LYS A 102 -22.62 -16.26 -1.25
C LYS A 102 -23.87 -16.17 -2.13
N VAL A 103 -24.59 -15.07 -2.04
CA VAL A 103 -25.72 -14.73 -2.92
C VAL A 103 -25.30 -13.58 -3.82
N LEU A 104 -25.24 -13.81 -5.14
CA LEU A 104 -24.97 -12.75 -6.11
C LEU A 104 -26.08 -11.70 -6.02
N GLU A 105 -25.67 -10.44 -5.94
CA GLU A 105 -26.59 -9.32 -5.80
C GLU A 105 -25.98 -8.08 -6.43
N ASP A 106 -26.84 -7.28 -7.07
CA ASP A 106 -26.43 -6.01 -7.66
C ASP A 106 -26.12 -4.98 -6.58
N LEU A 107 -25.18 -4.09 -6.86
CA LEU A 107 -24.91 -2.93 -6.01
C LEU A 107 -26.11 -1.95 -6.07
N PRO A 108 -26.53 -1.34 -4.95
CA PRO A 108 -27.74 -0.51 -4.86
C PRO A 108 -27.62 0.88 -5.53
N GLY A 109 -26.71 1.08 -6.46
CA GLY A 109 -26.49 2.35 -7.14
C GLY A 109 -25.53 2.27 -8.34
N GLU A 110 -24.99 3.42 -8.75
CA GLU A 110 -24.05 3.47 -9.87
C GLU A 110 -22.68 2.94 -9.44
N ALA A 111 -22.24 1.87 -10.09
CA ALA A 111 -20.92 1.29 -9.90
C ALA A 111 -19.89 1.98 -10.81
N LYS A 112 -18.68 2.19 -10.28
CA LYS A 112 -17.55 2.81 -10.96
C LYS A 112 -16.27 2.02 -10.71
N VAL A 113 -15.43 1.95 -11.73
CA VAL A 113 -14.07 1.40 -11.62
C VAL A 113 -13.09 2.43 -12.14
N TYR A 114 -11.96 2.61 -11.45
CA TYR A 114 -10.85 3.41 -11.95
C TYR A 114 -9.51 2.90 -11.40
N LEU A 115 -8.42 3.30 -12.06
CA LEU A 115 -7.08 2.95 -11.65
C LEU A 115 -6.37 4.19 -11.09
N TRP A 116 -5.51 3.96 -10.09
CA TRP A 116 -4.79 5.00 -9.38
C TRP A 116 -3.36 4.56 -9.05
N MET A 117 -2.38 5.45 -9.22
CA MET A 117 -1.02 5.29 -8.72
C MET A 117 -0.84 6.19 -7.50
N PRO A 118 -0.80 5.65 -6.28
CA PRO A 118 -0.67 6.47 -5.07
C PRO A 118 0.66 7.23 -5.04
N ASP A 119 1.77 6.60 -5.43
CA ASP A 119 3.12 7.20 -5.40
C ASP A 119 3.26 8.41 -6.34
N MET A 120 2.46 8.48 -7.39
CA MET A 120 2.48 9.56 -8.39
C MET A 120 1.24 10.46 -8.32
N ASN A 121 0.28 10.14 -7.44
CA ASN A 121 -1.00 10.84 -7.31
C ASN A 121 -1.70 11.05 -8.68
N HIS A 122 -1.73 9.99 -9.50
CA HIS A 122 -2.26 10.04 -10.86
C HIS A 122 -3.11 8.82 -11.22
N GLY A 123 -4.14 9.02 -12.05
CA GLY A 123 -5.06 7.97 -12.50
C GLY A 123 -4.87 7.59 -13.96
N SER A 124 -5.57 6.55 -14.40
CA SER A 124 -5.56 6.12 -15.81
C SER A 124 -6.70 6.73 -16.65
N ALA A 125 -6.75 6.33 -17.92
CA ALA A 125 -7.91 6.52 -18.78
C ALA A 125 -9.19 5.91 -18.17
N LYS A 126 -10.34 6.43 -18.62
CA LYS A 126 -11.68 6.02 -18.14
C LYS A 126 -11.96 4.55 -18.47
N VAL A 127 -12.26 3.76 -17.44
CA VAL A 127 -12.76 2.40 -17.55
C VAL A 127 -14.24 2.43 -17.93
N ARG A 128 -14.65 1.50 -18.80
CA ARG A 128 -16.06 1.32 -19.19
C ARG A 128 -16.63 0.13 -18.43
N LEU A 129 -17.73 0.35 -17.72
CA LEU A 129 -18.44 -0.69 -17.01
C LEU A 129 -19.67 -1.16 -17.80
N GLN A 130 -19.87 -2.47 -17.87
CA GLN A 130 -21.07 -3.10 -18.43
C GLN A 130 -21.58 -4.17 -17.48
N LYS A 131 -22.85 -4.09 -17.08
CA LYS A 131 -23.50 -5.19 -16.35
C LYS A 131 -23.79 -6.34 -17.31
N LEU A 132 -23.41 -7.55 -16.92
CA LEU A 132 -23.64 -8.78 -17.70
C LEU A 132 -24.79 -9.61 -17.14
N ASP A 133 -24.89 -9.70 -15.81
CA ASP A 133 -25.93 -10.44 -15.08
C ASP A 133 -26.08 -9.85 -13.66
N VAL A 134 -26.96 -10.42 -12.83
CA VAL A 134 -27.12 -10.07 -11.42
C VAL A 134 -25.78 -10.21 -10.70
N GLY A 135 -25.35 -9.11 -10.09
CA GLY A 135 -24.08 -9.01 -9.38
C GLY A 135 -22.87 -9.36 -10.24
N THR A 136 -22.95 -9.28 -11.58
CA THR A 136 -21.83 -9.61 -12.47
C THR A 136 -21.60 -8.50 -13.48
N TYR A 137 -20.39 -7.97 -13.51
CA TYR A 137 -20.01 -6.81 -14.31
C TYR A 137 -18.71 -7.06 -15.06
N GLU A 138 -18.60 -6.48 -16.25
CA GLU A 138 -17.37 -6.36 -17.01
C GLU A 138 -16.83 -4.94 -16.92
N ALA A 139 -15.60 -4.80 -16.45
CA ALA A 139 -14.82 -3.58 -16.58
C ALA A 139 -13.86 -3.74 -17.78
N SER A 140 -14.05 -2.91 -18.81
CA SER A 140 -13.27 -2.89 -20.05
C SER A 140 -12.52 -1.57 -20.21
N ASN A 141 -11.54 -1.54 -21.11
CA ASN A 141 -10.57 -0.44 -21.25
C ASN A 141 -9.76 -0.20 -19.96
N VAL A 142 -9.50 -1.26 -19.21
CA VAL A 142 -8.56 -1.25 -18.09
C VAL A 142 -7.15 -1.21 -18.69
N MET A 143 -6.38 -0.17 -18.42
CA MET A 143 -5.07 0.05 -19.06
C MET A 143 -4.08 0.67 -18.09
N PHE A 144 -3.00 -0.05 -17.82
CA PHE A 144 -1.86 0.43 -17.04
C PHE A 144 -0.90 1.15 -17.98
N ILE A 145 -0.81 2.48 -17.90
CA ILE A 145 -0.03 3.28 -18.87
C ILE A 145 1.49 3.08 -18.67
N MET A 146 1.90 2.73 -17.45
CA MET A 146 3.28 2.47 -17.09
C MET A 146 3.37 1.34 -16.05
N ARG A 147 4.56 0.76 -15.90
CA ARG A 147 4.85 -0.24 -14.85
C ARG A 147 4.83 0.40 -13.46
N GLY A 148 4.69 -0.44 -12.44
CA GLY A 148 4.77 -0.04 -11.04
C GLY A 148 3.54 -0.42 -10.23
N PHE A 149 3.42 0.21 -9.07
CA PHE A 149 2.32 -0.04 -8.15
C PHE A 149 1.08 0.75 -8.54
N TRP A 150 -0.01 0.02 -8.68
CA TRP A 150 -1.33 0.52 -9.03
C TRP A 150 -2.37 0.02 -8.05
N GLN A 151 -3.45 0.78 -7.93
CA GLN A 151 -4.66 0.41 -7.22
C GLN A 151 -5.81 0.41 -8.19
N ILE A 152 -6.63 -0.65 -8.15
CA ILE A 152 -7.90 -0.72 -8.86
C ILE A 152 -8.98 -0.45 -7.83
N HIS A 153 -9.66 0.68 -7.98
CA HIS A 153 -10.74 1.11 -7.09
C HIS A 153 -12.06 0.68 -7.70
N PHE A 154 -12.84 -0.06 -6.92
CA PHE A 154 -14.22 -0.41 -7.21
C PHE A 154 -15.10 0.40 -6.26
N GLN A 155 -15.96 1.24 -6.81
CA GLN A 155 -16.83 2.11 -6.03
C GLN A 155 -18.29 1.90 -6.39
N TYR A 156 -19.17 2.12 -5.43
CA TYR A 156 -20.56 2.43 -5.71
C TYR A 156 -21.08 3.48 -4.74
N GLN A 157 -22.15 4.18 -5.13
CA GLN A 157 -22.80 5.18 -4.30
C GLN A 157 -24.27 4.84 -4.11
N ASP A 158 -24.73 4.88 -2.86
CA ASP A 158 -26.14 4.77 -2.49
C ASP A 158 -26.56 5.92 -1.56
N SER A 159 -27.70 5.80 -0.88
CA SER A 159 -28.19 6.80 0.07
C SER A 159 -27.33 6.92 1.34
N GLY A 160 -26.54 5.91 1.67
CA GLY A 160 -25.60 5.87 2.81
C GLY A 160 -24.23 6.48 2.50
N GLY A 161 -23.88 6.65 1.22
CA GLY A 161 -22.67 7.33 0.79
C GLY A 161 -21.89 6.57 -0.26
N MET A 162 -20.58 6.84 -0.30
CA MET A 162 -19.64 6.16 -1.20
C MET A 162 -19.02 4.95 -0.49
N HIS A 163 -19.03 3.82 -1.17
CA HIS A 163 -18.47 2.57 -0.70
C HIS A 163 -17.38 2.11 -1.66
N GLU A 164 -16.24 1.67 -1.13
CA GLU A 164 -15.07 1.37 -1.94
C GLU A 164 -14.40 0.05 -1.53
N ALA A 165 -13.97 -0.72 -2.53
CA ALA A 165 -13.01 -1.80 -2.38
C ALA A 165 -11.79 -1.51 -3.25
N ILE A 166 -10.60 -1.70 -2.70
CA ILE A 166 -9.32 -1.39 -3.35
C ILE A 166 -8.55 -2.68 -3.56
N VAL A 167 -8.03 -2.86 -4.78
CA VAL A 167 -7.12 -3.97 -5.12
C VAL A 167 -5.77 -3.42 -5.51
N ASP A 168 -4.76 -3.77 -4.73
CA ASP A 168 -3.38 -3.47 -5.04
C ASP A 168 -2.87 -4.40 -6.16
N TYR A 169 -2.21 -3.82 -7.14
CA TYR A 169 -1.67 -4.54 -8.30
C TYR A 169 -0.30 -3.99 -8.66
N ASN A 170 0.66 -4.88 -8.91
CA ASN A 170 2.02 -4.51 -9.32
C ASN A 170 2.30 -5.09 -10.70
N LEU A 171 2.49 -4.20 -11.69
CA LEU A 171 2.79 -4.54 -13.09
C LEU A 171 4.27 -4.33 -13.41
#